data_AF-A0A9D6Z544-F1
#
_entry.id   AF-A0A9D6Z544-F1
#
_cell.length_a   1.000
_cell.length_b   1.000
_cell.length_c   1.000
_cell.angle_alpha   90.00
_cell.angle_beta   90.00
_cell.angle_gamma   90.00
#
_symmetry.space_group_name_H-M   'P 1'
#
loop_
_entity.id
_entity.type
_entity.pdbx_description
1 polymer ?
#
loop_
_entity_poly.entity_id
_entity_poly.type
_entity_poly.pdbx_seq_one_letter_code
_entity_poly.pdbx_strand_id
1 'polypeptide(L)'
;MLTAIGDVMRRAYERGWITTRDGNISMRKREGKYLYITPSGWRKTIVHPEHVVRLEIMEDPVTHKLIPNVRDGQSPSGELWMHWNLQRDSKRTRTVVHVHATHIVAAIYAGVDLQKISAEFPEIARYTRVGPTVPTLPALSRELADATAECLGLKHDGMLAFDIVGQSNHGVCAVAQDPWAAYEHIERLDHVCEIVLKSGVAALASTQPAGC
;
A
#
# COMPACT_ATOMS: atom_id res chain seq x y z
N MET A 1 -17.71 -6.33 1.70
CA MET A 1 -16.36 -6.39 1.07
C MET A 1 -16.08 -5.14 0.23
N LEU A 2 -16.90 -4.78 -0.77
CA LEU A 2 -16.76 -3.48 -1.47
C LEU A 2 -17.10 -2.27 -0.59
N THR A 3 -18.08 -2.42 0.31
CA THR A 3 -18.41 -1.42 1.34
C THR A 3 -17.20 -1.04 2.20
N ALA A 4 -16.35 -2.03 2.52
CA ALA A 4 -15.18 -1.84 3.35
C ALA A 4 -14.10 -0.94 2.71
N ILE A 5 -14.12 -0.74 1.38
CA ILE A 5 -13.26 0.28 0.73
C ILE A 5 -13.58 1.66 1.29
N GLY A 6 -14.86 2.04 1.30
CA GLY A 6 -15.28 3.33 1.85
C GLY A 6 -15.03 3.42 3.34
N ASP A 7 -15.29 2.35 4.09
CA ASP A 7 -15.12 2.33 5.55
C ASP A 7 -13.64 2.52 5.96
N VAL A 8 -12.73 1.80 5.30
CA VAL A 8 -11.28 1.93 5.53
C VAL A 8 -10.80 3.33 5.18
N MET A 9 -11.25 3.90 4.05
CA MET A 9 -10.86 5.26 3.66
C MET A 9 -11.38 6.32 4.63
N ARG A 10 -12.61 6.19 5.14
CA ARG A 10 -13.14 7.05 6.20
C ARG A 10 -12.29 6.95 7.46
N ARG A 11 -11.97 5.73 7.89
CA ARG A 11 -11.15 5.52 9.08
C ARG A 11 -9.71 6.01 8.92
N ALA A 12 -9.11 5.86 7.74
CA ALA A 12 -7.79 6.43 7.43
C ALA A 12 -7.79 7.96 7.52
N TYR A 13 -8.87 8.61 7.07
CA TYR A 13 -9.06 10.06 7.22
C TYR A 13 -9.23 10.46 8.69
N GLU A 14 -10.05 9.73 9.47
CA GLU A 14 -10.24 9.97 10.91
C GLU A 14 -8.92 9.88 11.70
N ARG A 15 -8.01 9.00 11.30
CA ARG A 15 -6.66 8.89 11.88
C ARG A 15 -5.67 9.96 11.40
N GLY A 16 -6.02 10.77 10.41
CA GLY A 16 -5.11 11.75 9.81
C GLY A 16 -4.07 11.16 8.86
N TRP A 17 -4.21 9.90 8.43
CA TRP A 17 -3.27 9.26 7.49
C TRP A 17 -3.46 9.69 6.04
N ILE A 18 -4.57 10.33 5.72
CA ILE A 18 -4.82 10.89 4.40
C ILE A 18 -5.48 12.25 4.58
N THR A 19 -5.24 13.15 3.62
CA THR A 19 -6.13 14.31 3.47
C THR A 19 -7.36 13.93 2.65
N THR A 20 -8.17 14.91 2.27
CA THR A 20 -9.48 14.68 1.64
C THR A 20 -9.41 13.80 0.39
N ARG A 21 -8.34 13.89 -0.41
CA ARG A 21 -8.23 13.23 -1.73
C ARG A 21 -7.08 12.24 -1.87
N ASP A 22 -6.22 12.18 -0.86
CA ASP A 22 -5.02 11.34 -0.87
C ASP A 22 -5.34 9.87 -0.59
N GLY A 23 -4.32 9.03 -0.74
CA GLY A 23 -4.43 7.59 -0.53
C GLY A 23 -5.37 6.92 -1.50
N ASN A 24 -5.34 5.60 -1.49
CA ASN A 24 -6.13 4.77 -2.37
C ASN A 24 -6.19 3.34 -1.85
N ILE A 25 -7.24 2.66 -2.26
CA ILE A 25 -7.42 1.25 -1.96
C ILE A 25 -7.98 0.56 -3.20
N SER A 26 -7.51 -0.65 -3.43
CA SER A 26 -8.08 -1.54 -4.42
C SER A 26 -8.32 -2.93 -3.86
N MET A 27 -9.21 -3.65 -4.52
CA MET A 27 -9.55 -5.02 -4.19
C MET A 27 -9.82 -5.83 -5.45
N ARG A 28 -9.34 -7.06 -5.47
CA ARG A 28 -9.67 -8.07 -6.47
C ARG A 28 -10.29 -9.28 -5.79
N LYS A 29 -11.49 -9.69 -6.23
CA LYS A 29 -12.09 -10.93 -5.75
C LYS A 29 -11.25 -12.13 -6.20
N ARG A 30 -11.19 -13.19 -5.39
CA ARG A 30 -10.51 -14.44 -5.77
C ARG A 30 -11.07 -14.95 -7.09
N GLU A 31 -10.19 -15.23 -8.06
CA GLU A 31 -10.56 -15.67 -9.41
C GLU A 31 -11.55 -14.71 -10.12
N GLY A 32 -11.62 -13.46 -9.67
CA GLY A 32 -12.51 -12.46 -10.21
C GLY A 32 -11.94 -11.82 -11.48
N LYS A 33 -12.83 -11.58 -12.45
CA LYS A 33 -12.54 -10.84 -13.69
C LYS A 33 -12.48 -9.32 -13.54
N TYR A 34 -12.61 -8.80 -12.32
CA TYR A 34 -12.65 -7.36 -12.06
C TYR A 34 -11.67 -6.96 -10.96
N LEU A 35 -10.96 -5.85 -11.20
CA LEU A 35 -10.28 -5.06 -10.19
C LEU A 35 -11.19 -3.89 -9.79
N TYR A 36 -11.35 -3.68 -8.48
CA TYR A 36 -12.10 -2.56 -7.91
C TYR A 36 -11.11 -1.60 -7.29
N ILE A 37 -11.15 -0.31 -7.62
CA ILE A 37 -10.19 0.67 -7.14
C ILE A 37 -10.87 2.01 -6.87
N THR A 38 -10.40 2.74 -5.85
CA THR A 38 -10.91 4.10 -5.59
C THR A 38 -10.69 5.02 -6.80
N PRO A 39 -11.64 5.92 -7.10
CA PRO A 39 -11.49 6.89 -8.17
C PRO A 39 -10.43 7.96 -7.85
N SER A 40 -9.80 8.50 -8.90
CA SER A 40 -8.81 9.58 -8.80
C SER A 40 -9.45 10.91 -8.42
N GLY A 41 -8.79 11.70 -7.56
CA GLY A 41 -9.22 13.06 -7.19
C GLY A 41 -10.52 13.15 -6.36
N TRP A 42 -11.12 12.02 -6.01
CA TRP A 42 -12.36 11.97 -5.23
C TRP A 42 -12.12 12.17 -3.74
N ARG A 43 -13.13 12.77 -3.07
CA ARG A 43 -13.16 12.88 -1.62
C ARG A 43 -13.33 11.50 -1.00
N LYS A 44 -12.33 11.02 -0.26
CA LYS A 44 -12.28 9.65 0.25
C LYS A 44 -13.32 9.35 1.34
N THR A 45 -13.75 10.39 2.06
CA THR A 45 -14.77 10.29 3.11
C THR A 45 -16.17 9.95 2.61
N ILE A 46 -16.47 10.21 1.33
CA ILE A 46 -17.78 9.97 0.69
C ILE A 46 -17.71 8.91 -0.42
N VAL A 47 -16.69 8.04 -0.38
CA VAL A 47 -16.64 6.88 -1.27
C VAL A 47 -17.67 5.85 -0.80
N HIS A 48 -18.63 5.60 -1.68
CA HIS A 48 -19.66 4.57 -1.56
C HIS A 48 -19.41 3.50 -2.64
N PRO A 49 -19.98 2.29 -2.53
CA PRO A 49 -19.75 1.21 -3.49
C PRO A 49 -19.98 1.60 -4.97
N GLU A 50 -20.95 2.46 -5.24
CA GLU A 50 -21.29 3.00 -6.56
C GLU A 50 -20.21 3.94 -7.14
N HIS A 51 -19.37 4.54 -6.28
CA HIS A 51 -18.26 5.40 -6.69
C HIS A 51 -16.98 4.61 -7.00
N VAL A 52 -16.92 3.33 -6.61
CA VAL A 52 -15.72 2.50 -6.82
C VAL A 52 -15.58 2.17 -8.30
N VAL A 53 -14.41 2.45 -8.88
CA VAL A 53 -14.12 2.15 -10.27
C VAL A 53 -13.93 0.65 -10.45
N ARG A 54 -14.74 0.05 -11.32
CA ARG A 54 -14.66 -1.37 -11.68
C ARG A 54 -13.97 -1.53 -13.04
N LEU A 55 -12.78 -2.11 -13.03
CA LEU A 55 -11.97 -2.37 -14.21
C LEU A 55 -12.04 -3.86 -14.57
N GLU A 56 -12.38 -4.17 -15.82
CA GLU A 56 -12.34 -5.54 -16.33
C GLU A 56 -10.90 -5.98 -16.55
N ILE A 57 -10.56 -7.21 -16.17
CA ILE A 57 -9.25 -7.79 -16.43
C ILE A 57 -9.36 -8.53 -17.76
N MET A 58 -8.57 -8.11 -18.74
CA MET A 58 -8.52 -8.70 -20.07
C MET A 58 -7.09 -9.09 -20.43
N GLU A 59 -6.94 -9.93 -21.44
CA GLU A 59 -5.64 -10.22 -22.01
C GLU A 59 -5.22 -9.07 -22.94
N ASP A 60 -4.00 -8.58 -22.73
CA ASP A 60 -3.37 -7.63 -23.63
C ASP A 60 -3.04 -8.31 -24.97
N PRO A 61 -3.50 -7.78 -26.10
CA PRO A 61 -3.39 -8.45 -27.40
C PRO A 61 -1.96 -8.55 -27.95
N VAL A 62 -1.01 -7.81 -27.37
CA VAL A 62 0.40 -7.79 -27.81
C VAL A 62 1.27 -8.65 -26.89
N THR A 63 1.10 -8.47 -25.58
CA THR A 63 1.94 -9.12 -24.57
C THR A 63 1.35 -10.42 -24.06
N HIS A 64 0.08 -10.72 -24.38
CA HIS A 64 -0.70 -11.84 -23.84
C HIS A 64 -0.78 -11.88 -22.30
N LYS A 65 -0.48 -10.75 -21.64
CA LYS A 65 -0.55 -10.62 -20.19
C LYS A 65 -1.91 -10.09 -19.79
N LEU A 66 -2.42 -10.52 -18.65
CA LEU A 66 -3.62 -9.93 -18.08
C LEU A 66 -3.34 -8.47 -17.66
N ILE A 67 -4.27 -7.58 -17.98
CA ILE A 67 -4.22 -6.15 -17.63
C ILE A 67 -5.60 -5.64 -17.23
N PRO A 68 -5.69 -4.63 -16.34
CA PRO A 68 -6.93 -3.92 -16.08
C PRO A 68 -7.26 -3.00 -17.28
N ASN A 69 -8.42 -3.19 -17.87
CA ASN A 69 -8.96 -2.39 -18.95
C ASN A 69 -9.58 -1.10 -18.40
N VAL A 70 -8.95 0.04 -18.69
CA VAL A 70 -9.49 1.38 -18.38
C VAL A 70 -10.20 1.89 -19.62
N ARG A 71 -11.53 1.97 -19.56
CA ARG A 71 -12.36 2.47 -20.68
C ARG A 71 -12.55 3.98 -20.58
N ASP A 72 -12.94 4.60 -21.69
CA ASP A 72 -13.30 6.02 -21.74
C ASP A 72 -14.31 6.39 -20.66
N GLY A 73 -14.06 7.51 -19.98
CA GLY A 73 -14.88 8.00 -18.86
C GLY A 73 -14.61 7.32 -17.51
N GLN A 74 -13.73 6.31 -17.43
CA GLN A 74 -13.27 5.78 -16.15
C GLN A 74 -12.04 6.53 -15.65
N SER A 75 -12.02 6.89 -14.37
CA SER A 75 -10.89 7.57 -13.73
C SER A 75 -10.46 6.85 -12.46
N PRO A 76 -9.77 5.69 -12.58
CA PRO A 76 -9.19 5.00 -11.43
C PRO A 76 -8.07 5.84 -10.79
N SER A 77 -7.64 5.48 -9.58
CA SER A 77 -6.44 6.08 -8.95
C SER A 77 -5.26 6.13 -9.92
N GLY A 78 -4.47 7.21 -9.86
CA GLY A 78 -3.25 7.35 -10.66
C GLY A 78 -2.20 6.28 -10.34
N GLU A 79 -2.30 5.63 -9.18
CA GLU A 79 -1.40 4.55 -8.75
C GLU A 79 -1.92 3.15 -9.10
N LEU A 80 -2.78 3.04 -10.12
CA LEU A 80 -3.36 1.79 -10.59
C LEU A 80 -2.33 0.66 -10.74
N TRP A 81 -1.14 0.98 -11.26
CA TRP A 81 -0.12 -0.03 -11.55
C TRP A 81 0.56 -0.58 -10.30
N MET A 82 0.72 0.22 -9.24
CA MET A 82 1.18 -0.27 -7.94
C MET A 82 0.20 -1.32 -7.41
N HIS A 83 -1.11 -1.02 -7.45
CA HIS A 83 -2.14 -1.96 -7.05
C HIS A 83 -2.22 -3.22 -7.93
N TRP A 84 -2.08 -3.07 -9.25
CA TRP A 84 -2.16 -4.18 -10.20
C TRP A 84 -0.99 -5.13 -10.04
N ASN A 85 0.24 -4.62 -9.94
CA ASN A 85 1.44 -5.41 -9.77
C ASN A 85 1.35 -6.36 -8.56
N LEU A 86 0.74 -5.90 -7.46
CA LEU A 86 0.61 -6.66 -6.21
C LEU A 86 -0.53 -7.69 -6.21
N GLN A 87 -1.43 -7.65 -7.20
CA GLN A 87 -2.64 -8.50 -7.24
C GLN A 87 -2.78 -9.34 -8.51
N ARG A 88 -2.00 -9.06 -9.57
CA ARG A 88 -2.18 -9.70 -10.89
C ARG A 88 -1.97 -11.22 -10.84
N ASP A 89 -0.94 -11.65 -10.12
CA ASP A 89 -0.51 -13.06 -10.07
C ASP A 89 -0.84 -13.69 -8.70
N SER A 90 -1.29 -12.90 -7.72
CA SER A 90 -1.47 -13.38 -6.36
C SER A 90 -2.74 -14.20 -6.17
N LYS A 91 -2.60 -15.37 -5.52
CA LYS A 91 -3.71 -16.21 -5.08
C LYS A 91 -4.22 -15.85 -3.67
N ARG A 92 -3.43 -15.07 -2.90
CA ARG A 92 -3.69 -14.73 -1.50
C ARG A 92 -4.01 -13.24 -1.33
N THR A 93 -3.22 -12.37 -1.94
CA THR A 93 -3.41 -10.92 -1.84
C THR A 93 -4.60 -10.51 -2.68
N ARG A 94 -5.60 -9.92 -2.02
CA ARG A 94 -6.84 -9.46 -2.65
C ARG A 94 -7.07 -7.98 -2.44
N THR A 95 -6.28 -7.33 -1.60
CA THR A 95 -6.45 -5.92 -1.26
C THR A 95 -5.10 -5.28 -1.10
N VAL A 96 -5.00 -4.05 -1.61
CA VAL A 96 -3.85 -3.17 -1.48
C VAL A 96 -4.37 -1.83 -0.95
N VAL A 97 -3.82 -1.37 0.17
CA VAL A 97 -4.12 -0.07 0.79
C VAL A 97 -2.85 0.77 0.75
N HIS A 98 -2.92 1.96 0.19
CA HIS A 98 -1.87 2.95 0.29
C HIS A 98 -2.40 4.25 0.89
N VAL A 99 -1.69 4.75 1.89
CA VAL A 99 -2.03 5.95 2.68
C VAL A 99 -0.74 6.66 3.10
N HIS A 100 -0.85 7.85 3.66
CA HIS A 100 0.28 8.65 4.15
C HIS A 100 0.30 8.63 5.69
N ALA A 101 0.44 7.43 6.26
CA ALA A 101 0.41 7.24 7.71
C ALA A 101 1.49 8.08 8.41
N THR A 102 1.04 9.01 9.25
CA THR A 102 1.85 10.15 9.70
C THR A 102 3.12 9.74 10.42
N HIS A 103 3.05 8.76 11.31
CA HIS A 103 4.18 8.36 12.12
C HIS A 103 5.13 7.46 11.33
N ILE A 104 4.62 6.62 10.44
CA ILE A 104 5.48 5.84 9.51
C ILE A 104 6.31 6.79 8.65
N VAL A 105 5.67 7.78 8.02
CA VAL A 105 6.37 8.77 7.18
C VAL A 105 7.38 9.56 8.03
N ALA A 106 7.00 10.01 9.23
CA ALA A 106 7.91 10.70 10.14
C ALA A 106 9.11 9.84 10.57
N ALA A 107 8.91 8.54 10.83
CA ALA A 107 9.98 7.61 11.17
C ALA A 107 10.97 7.43 10.00
N ILE A 108 10.47 7.30 8.76
CA ILE A 108 11.33 7.27 7.57
C ILE A 108 12.14 8.56 7.45
N TYR A 109 11.52 9.73 7.65
CA TYR A 109 12.21 11.03 7.65
C TYR A 109 13.28 11.14 8.73
N ALA A 110 13.04 10.53 9.90
CA ALA A 110 14.00 10.46 10.99
C ALA A 110 15.13 9.44 10.75
N GLY A 111 15.13 8.70 9.63
CA GLY A 111 16.13 7.68 9.33
C GLY A 111 15.94 6.39 10.13
N VAL A 112 14.74 6.13 10.63
CA VAL A 112 14.41 4.90 11.37
C VAL A 112 14.22 3.75 10.39
N ASP A 113 14.90 2.63 10.67
CA ASP A 113 14.67 1.36 9.97
C ASP A 113 13.38 0.71 10.47
N LEU A 114 12.33 0.73 9.61
CA LEU A 114 11.01 0.18 9.90
C LEU A 114 11.02 -1.33 10.19
N GLN A 115 11.91 -2.09 9.54
CA GLN A 115 12.00 -3.54 9.77
C GLN A 115 12.58 -3.82 11.15
N LYS A 116 13.63 -3.07 11.52
CA LYS A 116 14.27 -3.19 12.82
C LYS A 116 13.31 -2.82 13.95
N ILE A 117 12.68 -1.64 13.88
CA ILE A 117 11.75 -1.23 14.95
C ILE A 117 10.56 -2.18 15.04
N SER A 118 10.03 -2.68 13.92
CA SER A 118 8.91 -3.62 13.98
C SER A 118 9.30 -4.95 14.64
N ALA A 119 10.55 -5.38 14.52
CA ALA A 119 11.04 -6.62 15.12
C ALA A 119 11.20 -6.54 16.65
N GLU A 120 11.36 -5.32 17.19
CA GLU A 120 11.49 -5.07 18.63
C GLU A 120 10.15 -5.16 19.38
N PHE A 121 9.01 -5.17 18.66
CA PHE A 121 7.65 -5.23 19.20
C PHE A 121 6.98 -6.57 18.81
N PRO A 122 7.05 -7.62 19.66
CA PRO A 122 6.60 -8.97 19.33
C PRO A 122 5.12 -9.06 18.90
N GLU A 123 4.27 -8.21 19.47
CA GLU A 123 2.85 -8.10 19.15
C GLU A 123 2.58 -7.62 17.73
N ILE A 124 3.57 -7.01 17.06
CA ILE A 124 3.49 -6.56 15.67
C ILE A 124 4.19 -7.55 14.75
N ALA A 125 5.43 -7.92 15.08
CA ALA A 125 6.24 -8.85 14.29
C ALA A 125 5.56 -10.21 14.07
N ARG A 126 4.68 -10.61 15.00
CA ARG A 126 3.86 -11.83 14.88
C ARG A 126 2.82 -11.78 13.75
N TYR A 127 2.29 -10.60 13.44
CA TYR A 127 1.16 -10.44 12.52
C TYR A 127 1.47 -9.65 11.26
N THR A 128 2.51 -8.81 11.28
CA THR A 128 2.88 -7.93 10.18
C THR A 128 4.33 -8.16 9.80
N ARG A 129 4.57 -8.63 8.57
CA ARG A 129 5.92 -8.73 8.01
C ARG A 129 6.26 -7.42 7.30
N VAL A 130 7.18 -6.63 7.86
CA VAL A 130 7.61 -5.35 7.28
C VAL A 130 8.75 -5.58 6.30
N GLY A 131 8.60 -5.10 5.07
CA GLY A 131 9.63 -5.14 4.03
C GLY A 131 10.55 -3.91 4.08
N PRO A 132 11.64 -3.91 3.29
CA PRO A 132 12.51 -2.75 3.17
C PRO A 132 11.74 -1.52 2.66
N THR A 133 12.18 -0.34 3.10
CA THR A 133 11.60 0.94 2.65
C THR A 133 11.93 1.18 1.17
N VAL A 134 10.92 1.52 0.38
CA VAL A 134 11.07 1.91 -1.03
C VAL A 134 11.81 3.25 -1.12
N PRO A 135 12.83 3.39 -1.98
CA PRO A 135 13.54 4.66 -2.16
C PRO A 135 12.63 5.75 -2.75
N THR A 136 13.08 7.01 -2.67
CA THR A 136 12.35 8.14 -3.25
C THR A 136 12.26 7.97 -4.76
N LEU A 137 11.04 7.81 -5.26
CA LEU A 137 10.71 7.68 -6.68
C LEU A 137 9.53 8.58 -7.02
N PRO A 138 9.39 9.03 -8.29
CA PRO A 138 8.26 9.86 -8.69
C PRO A 138 6.91 9.17 -8.39
N ALA A 139 5.99 9.91 -7.76
CA ALA A 139 4.64 9.41 -7.52
C ALA A 139 3.92 9.08 -8.83
N LEU A 140 2.97 8.14 -8.79
CA LEU A 140 2.19 7.66 -9.94
C LEU A 140 3.01 6.93 -11.03
N SER A 141 4.31 6.77 -10.85
CA SER A 141 5.20 6.22 -11.88
C SER A 141 5.20 4.70 -11.91
N ARG A 142 5.69 4.14 -13.03
CA ARG A 142 5.89 2.69 -13.16
C ARG A 142 7.02 2.19 -12.27
N GLU A 143 8.06 2.99 -12.15
CA GLU A 143 9.24 2.72 -11.34
C GLU A 143 8.84 2.60 -9.85
N LEU A 144 7.98 3.49 -9.35
CA LEU A 144 7.45 3.37 -7.98
C LEU A 144 6.62 2.09 -7.82
N ALA A 145 5.76 1.76 -8.79
CA ALA A 145 4.94 0.56 -8.76
C ALA A 145 5.78 -0.73 -8.76
N ASP A 146 6.86 -0.76 -9.54
CA ASP A 146 7.75 -1.91 -9.66
C ASP A 146 8.64 -2.05 -8.41
N ALA A 147 9.24 -0.95 -7.93
CA ALA A 147 10.03 -0.94 -6.70
C ALA A 147 9.20 -1.32 -5.47
N THR A 148 7.94 -0.87 -5.39
CA THR A 148 7.03 -1.26 -4.30
C THR A 148 6.76 -2.77 -4.31
N ALA A 149 6.60 -3.37 -5.51
CA ALA A 149 6.42 -4.82 -5.64
C ALA A 149 7.69 -5.60 -5.27
N GLU A 150 8.86 -5.10 -5.67
CA GLU A 150 10.15 -5.67 -5.29
C GLU A 150 10.37 -5.62 -3.77
N CYS A 151 10.15 -4.48 -3.13
CA CYS A 151 10.29 -4.34 -1.68
C CYS A 151 9.26 -5.15 -0.89
N LEU A 152 8.06 -5.42 -1.44
CA LEU A 152 7.12 -6.38 -0.85
C LEU A 152 7.54 -7.84 -1.10
N GLY A 153 8.62 -8.08 -1.83
CA GLY A 153 9.18 -9.38 -2.14
C GLY A 153 8.28 -10.19 -3.07
N LEU A 154 7.73 -9.55 -4.10
CA LEU A 154 6.91 -10.21 -5.12
C LEU A 154 7.72 -11.26 -5.88
N LYS A 155 7.27 -12.51 -5.75
CA LYS A 155 7.81 -13.66 -6.47
C LYS A 155 7.03 -13.91 -7.77
N HIS A 156 7.61 -14.70 -8.67
CA HIS A 156 6.99 -15.08 -9.94
C HIS A 156 5.65 -15.83 -9.79
N ASP A 157 5.41 -16.48 -8.66
CA ASP A 157 4.17 -17.18 -8.33
C ASP A 157 3.09 -16.28 -7.71
N GLY A 158 3.35 -14.97 -7.60
CA GLY A 158 2.45 -13.99 -7.01
C GLY A 158 2.44 -13.98 -5.48
N MET A 159 3.35 -14.70 -4.82
CA MET A 159 3.54 -14.60 -3.37
C MET A 159 4.34 -13.34 -3.00
N LEU A 160 3.93 -12.70 -1.91
CA LEU A 160 4.63 -11.56 -1.31
C LEU A 160 5.33 -12.03 -0.02
N ALA A 161 6.60 -11.69 0.12
CA ALA A 161 7.39 -12.00 1.31
C ALA A 161 6.96 -11.15 2.51
N PHE A 162 6.48 -9.94 2.24
CA PHE A 162 6.08 -8.94 3.24
C PHE A 162 4.62 -8.52 3.08
N ASP A 163 4.06 -7.95 4.14
CA ASP A 163 2.67 -7.48 4.21
C ASP A 163 2.58 -5.94 4.05
N ILE A 164 3.67 -5.22 4.32
CA ILE A 164 3.71 -3.75 4.31
C ILE A 164 5.11 -3.25 3.97
N VAL A 165 5.17 -2.13 3.24
CA VAL A 165 6.40 -1.37 2.97
C VAL A 165 6.17 0.12 3.12
N GLY A 166 7.13 0.81 3.72
CA GLY A 166 7.20 2.28 3.68
C GLY A 166 7.67 2.76 2.31
N GLN A 167 7.28 3.96 1.92
CA GLN A 167 7.69 4.63 0.68
C GLN A 167 8.26 6.00 1.02
N SER A 168 9.57 6.19 0.80
CA SER A 168 10.30 7.39 1.20
C SER A 168 9.68 8.66 0.61
N ASN A 169 9.47 9.67 1.45
CA ASN A 169 8.85 10.96 1.09
C ASN A 169 7.45 10.84 0.46
N HIS A 170 6.74 9.73 0.68
CA HIS A 170 5.45 9.49 0.05
C HIS A 170 4.41 8.93 1.03
N GLY A 171 4.62 7.73 1.56
CA GLY A 171 3.57 7.06 2.34
C GLY A 171 3.92 5.63 2.72
N VAL A 172 2.90 4.79 2.77
CA VAL A 172 3.01 3.36 3.12
C VAL A 172 2.03 2.56 2.26
N CYS A 173 2.44 1.37 1.84
CA CYS A 173 1.63 0.44 1.06
C CYS A 173 1.54 -0.91 1.77
N ALA A 174 0.31 -1.39 2.01
CA ALA A 174 0.05 -2.66 2.67
C ALA A 174 -0.88 -3.55 1.84
N VAL A 175 -0.69 -4.86 1.99
CA VAL A 175 -1.38 -5.91 1.26
C VAL A 175 -2.03 -6.91 2.22
N ALA A 176 -3.22 -7.38 1.88
CA ALA A 176 -3.88 -8.45 2.65
C ALA A 176 -4.97 -9.17 1.85
N GLN A 177 -5.71 -10.04 2.54
CA GLN A 177 -6.87 -10.75 1.98
C GLN A 177 -8.15 -9.89 1.93
N ASP A 178 -8.22 -8.80 2.68
CA ASP A 178 -9.36 -7.89 2.71
C ASP A 178 -8.94 -6.47 3.15
N PRO A 179 -9.79 -5.45 2.94
CA PRO A 179 -9.49 -4.06 3.28
C PRO A 179 -9.06 -3.81 4.73
N TRP A 180 -9.71 -4.44 5.70
CA TRP A 180 -9.43 -4.18 7.11
C TRP A 180 -8.13 -4.84 7.53
N ALA A 181 -7.84 -6.06 7.07
CA ALA A 181 -6.55 -6.69 7.33
C ALA A 181 -5.36 -5.87 6.80
N ALA A 182 -5.48 -5.29 5.59
CA ALA A 182 -4.43 -4.43 5.03
C ALA A 182 -4.29 -3.13 5.83
N TYR A 183 -5.41 -2.53 6.23
CA TYR A 183 -5.45 -1.37 7.12
C TYR A 183 -4.78 -1.66 8.47
N GLU A 184 -5.03 -2.81 9.08
CA GLU A 184 -4.46 -3.18 10.38
C GLU A 184 -2.94 -3.35 10.33
N HIS A 185 -2.36 -3.79 9.21
CA HIS A 185 -0.89 -3.79 9.04
C HIS A 185 -0.32 -2.37 9.16
N ILE A 186 -1.00 -1.38 8.56
CA ILE A 186 -0.63 0.04 8.65
C ILE A 186 -0.85 0.55 10.07
N GLU A 187 -1.98 0.23 10.69
CA GLU A 187 -2.32 0.66 12.05
C GLU A 187 -1.27 0.22 13.07
N ARG A 188 -0.88 -1.04 12.99
CA ARG A 188 0.13 -1.65 13.85
C ARG A 188 1.48 -0.97 13.68
N LEU A 189 1.94 -0.80 12.43
CA LEU A 189 3.25 -0.19 12.16
C LEU A 189 3.28 1.30 12.53
N ASP A 190 2.20 2.04 12.24
CA ASP A 190 2.09 3.47 12.59
C ASP A 190 2.11 3.68 14.11
N HIS A 191 1.46 2.78 14.87
CA HIS A 191 1.49 2.84 16.33
C HIS A 191 2.91 2.64 16.90
N VAL A 192 3.68 1.69 16.37
CA VAL A 192 5.09 1.51 16.79
C VAL A 192 5.92 2.74 16.46
N CYS A 193 5.75 3.27 15.25
CA CYS A 193 6.46 4.49 14.84
C CYS A 193 6.12 5.66 15.76
N GLU A 194 4.86 5.80 16.16
CA GLU A 194 4.44 6.81 17.14
C GLU A 194 5.15 6.65 18.48
N ILE A 195 5.20 5.43 19.02
CA ILE A 195 5.90 5.13 20.29
C ILE A 195 7.37 5.50 20.18
N VAL A 196 8.06 5.03 19.13
CA VAL A 196 9.49 5.28 18.92
C VAL A 196 9.76 6.78 18.81
N LEU A 197 8.99 7.50 17.99
CA LEU A 197 9.14 8.95 17.82
C LEU A 197 8.87 9.72 19.13
N LYS A 198 7.83 9.35 19.89
CA LYS A 198 7.50 9.99 21.16
C LYS A 198 8.47 9.65 22.30
N SER A 199 9.18 8.52 22.21
CA SER A 199 10.17 8.12 23.22
C SER A 199 11.34 9.10 23.32
N GLY A 200 11.61 9.88 22.26
CA GLY A 200 12.74 10.80 22.19
C GLY A 200 14.10 10.11 22.04
N VAL A 201 14.12 8.78 21.90
CA VAL A 201 15.35 8.05 21.57
C VAL A 201 15.76 8.47 20.16
N ALA A 202 16.95 9.07 20.04
CA ALA A 202 17.49 9.48 18.75
C ALA A 202 17.48 8.26 17.81
N ALA A 203 16.90 8.42 16.62
CA ALA A 203 16.90 7.37 15.62
C ALA A 203 18.33 6.85 15.48
N LEU A 204 18.52 5.55 15.70
CA LEU A 204 19.80 4.89 15.52
C LEU A 204 20.18 5.10 14.07
N ALA A 205 21.00 6.13 13.80
CA ALA A 205 21.44 6.46 12.47
C ALA A 205 22.11 5.22 11.89
N SER A 206 21.41 4.51 11.01
CA SER A 206 22.03 3.47 10.21
C SER A 206 23.00 4.19 9.29
N THR A 207 24.27 4.14 9.63
CA THR A 207 25.35 4.48 8.72
C THR A 207 25.13 3.68 7.43
N GLN A 208 24.71 4.35 6.35
CA GLN A 208 24.84 3.77 5.01
C GLN A 208 26.33 3.49 4.77
N PRO A 209 26.74 2.30 4.30
CA PRO A 209 28.07 2.15 3.78
C PRO A 209 28.15 2.97 2.49
N ALA A 210 29.01 3.99 2.50
CA ALA A 210 29.44 4.66 1.28
C ALA A 210 30.08 3.62 0.35
N GLY A 211 29.59 3.55 -0.89
CA GLY A 211 30.27 3.06 -2.10
C GLY A 211 31.18 1.84 -2.00
N CYS A 212 30.83 0.80 -2.76
CA CYS A 212 31.78 0.09 -3.60
C CYS A 212 31.09 -0.38 -4.88
#